data_AF-B4MAS9-F1
#
_entry.id   AF-B4MAS9-F1
#
_cell.length_a   1.000
_cell.length_b   1.000
_cell.length_c   1.000
_cell.angle_alpha   90.00
_cell.angle_beta   90.00
_cell.angle_gamma   90.00
#
_symmetry.space_group_name_H-M   'P 1'
#
loop_
_entity.id
_entity.type
_entity.pdbx_description
1 polymer ?
#
loop_
_entity_poly.entity_id
_entity_poly.type
_entity_poly.pdbx_seq_one_letter_code
_entity_poly.pdbx_strand_id
1 'polypeptide(L)'
;MDNPDTIDIDVDVADKSTDLAPTEDKAVQADTAAAITEKNASKSKKNKKPTTQAKATPKKVVKPEASIPRGQPKSNRPWKTPKQKFSNIKKTVNRLSFEKKVALRNEMRYIKEKSKEIKDQRKEAAVQRHQRRVENAERRLANERRSEIVQVIKNPAKLKRMKKKQMRMIEKRDLSQVKVV
;
A
#
# COMPACT_ATOMS: atom_id res chain seq x y z
N MET A 1 -12.77 -10.62 -32.15
CA MET A 1 -11.66 -9.64 -32.06
C MET A 1 -12.09 -8.71 -30.97
N ASP A 2 -11.83 -9.15 -29.75
CA ASP A 2 -12.41 -8.58 -28.53
C ASP A 2 -11.48 -7.49 -28.04
N ASN A 3 -11.97 -6.25 -27.99
CA ASN A 3 -11.27 -5.12 -27.39
C ASN A 3 -11.34 -5.26 -25.87
N PRO A 4 -10.22 -5.31 -25.14
CA PRO A 4 -10.24 -5.30 -23.68
C PRO A 4 -10.51 -3.90 -23.14
N ASP A 5 -11.39 -3.86 -22.15
CA ASP A 5 -11.89 -2.71 -21.42
C ASP A 5 -10.80 -1.76 -20.91
N THR A 6 -10.89 -0.50 -21.33
CA THR A 6 -10.28 0.64 -20.66
C THR A 6 -10.98 0.81 -19.31
N ILE A 7 -10.25 0.58 -18.23
CA ILE A 7 -10.72 0.91 -16.88
C ILE A 7 -10.39 2.39 -16.66
N ASP A 8 -11.41 3.24 -16.80
CA ASP A 8 -11.36 4.64 -16.40
C ASP A 8 -11.16 4.71 -14.88
N ILE A 9 -10.01 5.25 -14.47
CA ILE A 9 -9.70 5.58 -13.09
C ILE A 9 -10.23 7.00 -12.87
N ASP A 10 -11.42 7.11 -12.29
CA ASP A 10 -11.95 8.39 -11.81
C ASP A 10 -11.04 8.93 -10.70
N VAL A 11 -10.23 9.91 -11.10
CA VAL A 11 -9.56 10.89 -10.25
C VAL A 11 -10.58 11.99 -9.96
N ASP A 12 -10.51 12.57 -8.76
CA ASP A 12 -11.25 13.75 -8.29
C ASP A 12 -12.53 13.52 -7.45
N VAL A 13 -12.33 13.25 -6.16
CA VAL A 13 -13.20 13.81 -5.12
C VAL A 13 -12.34 14.70 -4.22
N ALA A 14 -12.47 16.00 -4.44
CA ALA A 14 -11.76 17.07 -3.76
C ALA A 14 -12.10 17.09 -2.25
N ASP A 15 -11.04 17.02 -1.44
CA ASP A 15 -11.07 17.31 -0.01
C ASP A 15 -11.09 18.83 0.16
N LYS A 16 -12.21 19.38 0.61
CA LYS A 16 -12.37 20.82 0.86
C LYS A 16 -12.12 21.07 2.35
N SER A 17 -10.86 20.93 2.76
CA SER A 17 -10.39 21.45 4.05
C SER A 17 -10.48 22.97 4.03
N THR A 18 -11.27 23.53 4.95
CA THR A 18 -11.37 24.97 5.15
C THR A 18 -10.19 25.43 5.98
N ASP A 19 -9.28 26.15 5.34
CA ASP A 19 -8.16 26.83 5.99
C ASP A 19 -8.68 28.00 6.85
N LEU A 20 -8.42 27.92 8.15
CA LEU A 20 -8.51 29.05 9.08
C LEU A 20 -7.20 29.84 8.97
N ALA A 21 -7.27 31.04 8.40
CA ALA A 21 -6.15 31.96 8.30
C ALA A 21 -5.74 32.51 9.69
N PRO A 22 -4.44 32.73 9.97
CA PRO A 22 -4.00 33.53 11.10
C PRO A 22 -3.95 35.02 10.71
N THR A 23 -4.61 35.86 11.50
CA THR A 23 -4.53 37.32 11.42
C THR A 23 -3.17 37.82 11.93
N GLU A 24 -2.47 38.60 11.10
CA GLU A 24 -1.28 39.36 11.49
C GLU A 24 -1.66 40.66 12.21
N ASP A 25 -1.00 40.96 13.34
CA ASP A 25 -0.86 42.32 13.86
C ASP A 25 0.57 42.57 14.40
N LYS A 26 1.30 43.37 13.62
CA LYS A 26 2.34 44.39 13.90
C LYS A 26 3.28 44.32 15.12
N ALA A 27 4.57 44.19 14.78
CA ALA A 27 5.69 45.13 14.99
C ALA A 27 6.09 45.62 16.40
N VAL A 28 7.35 45.33 16.80
CA VAL A 28 8.30 46.26 17.45
C VAL A 28 9.74 45.95 16.98
N GLN A 29 10.51 47.01 16.77
CA GLN A 29 11.82 47.12 16.11
C GLN A 29 13.04 46.85 17.01
N ALA A 30 14.20 46.66 16.36
CA ALA A 30 15.51 47.29 16.61
C ALA A 30 16.71 46.35 16.83
N ASP A 31 17.57 46.32 15.80
CA ASP A 31 19.01 46.53 15.79
C ASP A 31 19.94 45.79 16.77
N THR A 32 20.80 44.92 16.22
CA THR A 32 22.26 44.96 16.50
C THR A 32 23.05 44.34 15.34
N ALA A 33 24.02 45.11 14.85
CA ALA A 33 24.97 44.76 13.82
C ALA A 33 26.20 44.03 14.40
N ALA A 34 26.70 43.01 13.70
CA ALA A 34 28.12 42.60 13.62
C ALA A 34 28.18 41.30 12.81
N ALA A 35 28.53 41.32 11.52
CA ALA A 35 29.91 41.14 11.06
C ALA A 35 30.57 39.84 11.58
N ILE A 36 30.63 38.80 10.73
CA ILE A 36 31.83 38.02 10.41
C ILE A 36 31.62 37.43 9.01
N THR A 37 32.28 38.08 8.06
CA THR A 37 32.68 37.51 6.78
C THR A 37 33.94 36.70 7.06
N GLU A 38 34.05 35.45 6.60
CA GLU A 38 35.33 34.97 6.08
C GLU A 38 35.19 33.76 5.16
N LYS A 39 35.60 34.01 3.91
CA LYS A 39 35.86 33.01 2.88
C LYS A 39 37.12 32.25 3.28
N ASN A 40 37.13 30.93 3.13
CA ASN A 40 38.39 30.24 2.87
C ASN A 40 38.22 29.10 1.87
N ALA A 41 38.27 29.49 0.60
CA ALA A 41 38.49 28.59 -0.53
C ALA A 41 40.00 28.39 -0.71
N SER A 42 40.58 27.40 -0.03
CA SER A 42 41.98 27.02 -0.22
C SER A 42 42.11 26.00 -1.36
N LYS A 43 42.53 26.47 -2.54
CA LYS A 43 43.22 25.64 -3.55
C LYS A 43 44.49 25.08 -2.93
N SER A 44 44.62 23.75 -2.82
CA SER A 44 45.90 23.10 -2.58
C SER A 44 46.20 22.03 -3.64
N LYS A 45 47.15 22.44 -4.48
CA LYS A 45 48.23 21.69 -5.16
C LYS A 45 48.09 20.16 -5.29
N LYS A 46 48.20 19.74 -6.55
CA LYS A 46 48.71 18.46 -7.04
C LYS A 46 49.77 17.87 -6.09
N ASN A 47 49.56 16.62 -5.68
CA ASN A 47 50.68 15.77 -5.30
C ASN A 47 50.52 14.39 -5.97
N LYS A 48 51.26 14.21 -7.07
CA LYS A 48 51.55 12.91 -7.67
C LYS A 48 52.46 12.17 -6.70
N LYS A 49 52.04 10.99 -6.24
CA LYS A 49 52.90 10.01 -5.56
C LYS A 49 52.68 8.62 -6.18
N PRO A 50 53.68 7.73 -6.07
CA PRO A 50 54.42 7.25 -7.22
C PRO A 50 53.94 5.88 -7.68
N THR A 51 54.01 5.69 -9.00
CA THR A 51 53.85 4.42 -9.69
C THR A 51 54.86 3.42 -9.14
N THR A 52 54.42 2.60 -8.19
CA THR A 52 55.21 1.46 -7.73
C THR A 52 55.04 0.38 -8.78
N GLN A 53 56.13 0.05 -9.48
CA GLN A 53 56.16 -0.95 -10.54
C GLN A 53 55.87 -2.34 -9.95
N ALA A 54 54.59 -2.71 -9.91
CA ALA A 54 54.20 -4.08 -9.68
C ALA A 54 54.63 -4.90 -10.91
N LYS A 55 55.52 -5.87 -10.68
CA LYS A 55 55.96 -6.86 -11.66
C LYS A 55 54.76 -7.39 -12.43
N ALA A 56 54.74 -7.14 -13.74
CA ALA A 56 53.71 -7.63 -14.65
C ALA A 56 53.79 -9.17 -14.71
N THR A 57 52.91 -9.84 -13.98
CA THR A 57 52.59 -11.24 -14.29
C THR A 57 51.96 -11.29 -15.68
N PRO A 58 52.36 -12.22 -16.57
CA PRO A 58 51.86 -12.24 -17.93
C PRO A 58 50.33 -12.38 -17.92
N LYS A 59 49.62 -11.37 -18.45
CA LYS A 59 48.19 -11.45 -18.69
C LYS A 59 47.96 -12.61 -19.65
N LYS A 60 47.42 -13.71 -19.13
CA LYS A 60 46.99 -14.86 -19.92
C LYS A 60 46.06 -14.35 -21.02
N VAL A 61 46.49 -14.51 -22.27
CA VAL A 61 45.73 -14.13 -23.46
C VAL A 61 44.35 -14.79 -23.35
N VAL A 62 43.31 -13.96 -23.16
CA VAL A 62 41.93 -14.44 -23.12
C VAL A 62 41.59 -14.86 -24.54
N LYS A 63 41.48 -16.17 -24.76
CA LYS A 63 41.10 -16.74 -26.05
C LYS A 63 39.75 -16.12 -26.49
N PRO A 64 39.61 -15.67 -27.75
CA PRO A 64 38.42 -14.97 -28.25
C PRO A 64 37.13 -15.81 -28.14
N GLU A 65 37.26 -17.13 -28.09
CA GLU A 65 36.19 -18.11 -27.84
C GLU A 65 35.39 -17.87 -26.54
N ALA A 66 35.97 -17.20 -25.55
CA ALA A 66 35.29 -16.92 -24.27
C ALA A 66 34.34 -15.71 -24.32
N SER A 67 34.39 -14.90 -25.38
CA SER A 67 33.63 -13.65 -25.51
C SER A 67 32.48 -13.74 -26.52
N ILE A 68 32.24 -14.91 -27.14
CA ILE A 68 31.16 -15.07 -28.12
C ILE A 68 29.82 -15.07 -27.37
N PRO A 69 28.93 -14.07 -27.59
CA PRO A 69 27.62 -14.05 -26.96
C PRO A 69 26.76 -15.19 -27.51
N ARG A 70 26.02 -15.87 -26.62
CA ARG A 70 25.06 -16.90 -27.05
C ARG A 70 23.85 -16.22 -27.72
N GLY A 71 23.41 -16.78 -28.85
CA GLY A 71 22.16 -16.37 -29.50
C GLY A 71 20.93 -16.68 -28.64
N GLN A 72 19.84 -15.95 -28.91
CA GLN A 72 18.54 -16.18 -28.27
C GLN A 72 17.88 -17.46 -28.83
N PRO A 73 17.32 -18.32 -27.97
CA PRO A 73 16.59 -19.50 -28.43
C PRO A 73 15.25 -19.11 -29.06
N LYS A 74 14.85 -19.80 -30.12
CA LYS A 74 13.63 -19.50 -30.90
C LYS A 74 12.34 -19.48 -30.08
N SER A 75 12.28 -20.21 -28.97
CA SER A 75 11.11 -20.31 -28.08
C SER A 75 11.21 -19.42 -26.83
N ASN A 76 12.24 -18.58 -26.69
CA ASN A 76 12.58 -17.82 -25.46
C ASN A 76 12.69 -18.66 -24.17
N ARG A 77 12.59 -20.00 -24.26
CA ARG A 77 12.76 -20.94 -23.15
C ARG A 77 14.06 -21.72 -23.35
N PRO A 78 15.09 -21.50 -22.53
CA PRO A 78 16.34 -22.24 -22.65
C PRO A 78 16.12 -23.69 -22.18
N TRP A 79 16.36 -24.65 -23.06
CA TRP A 79 16.33 -26.08 -22.71
C TRP A 79 17.47 -26.50 -21.75
N LYS A 80 18.56 -25.71 -21.72
CA LYS A 80 19.69 -25.84 -20.79
C LYS A 80 20.10 -24.47 -20.28
N THR A 81 20.20 -24.30 -18.97
CA THR A 81 20.80 -23.10 -18.38
C THR A 81 22.33 -23.14 -18.52
N PRO A 82 22.99 -22.02 -18.86
CA PRO A 82 24.44 -21.97 -18.92
C PRO A 82 25.02 -22.19 -17.52
N LYS A 83 25.77 -23.27 -17.34
CA LYS A 83 26.51 -23.54 -16.10
C LYS A 83 27.74 -22.65 -16.03
N GLN A 84 27.89 -21.89 -14.94
CA GLN A 84 29.13 -21.18 -14.64
C GLN A 84 30.25 -22.19 -14.36
N LYS A 85 31.48 -21.92 -14.82
CA LYS A 85 32.65 -22.74 -14.49
C LYS A 85 32.90 -22.65 -12.99
N PHE A 86 33.20 -23.77 -12.33
CA PHE A 86 33.51 -23.80 -10.88
C PHE A 86 34.67 -22.88 -10.48
N SER A 87 35.57 -22.56 -11.41
CA SER A 87 36.65 -21.58 -11.20
C SER A 87 36.18 -20.14 -11.04
N ASN A 88 34.99 -19.81 -11.54
CA ASN A 88 34.39 -18.47 -11.43
C ASN A 88 33.57 -18.30 -10.15
N ILE A 89 33.20 -19.42 -9.52
CA ILE A 89 32.46 -19.44 -8.27
C ILE A 89 33.44 -19.09 -7.14
N LYS A 90 33.18 -17.97 -6.45
CA LYS A 90 33.94 -17.60 -5.25
C LYS A 90 33.70 -18.67 -4.18
N LYS A 91 34.71 -19.51 -3.92
CA LYS A 91 34.64 -20.64 -2.99
C LYS A 91 34.37 -20.21 -1.55
N THR A 92 34.82 -19.01 -1.17
CA THR A 92 34.64 -18.46 0.17
C THR A 92 34.13 -17.03 0.09
N VAL A 93 33.13 -16.73 0.91
CA VAL A 93 32.65 -15.36 1.14
C VAL A 93 33.13 -14.95 2.52
N ASN A 94 33.79 -13.79 2.62
CA ASN A 94 34.28 -13.27 3.89
C ASN A 94 33.09 -13.06 4.84
N ARG A 95 33.23 -13.52 6.08
CA ARG A 95 32.19 -13.31 7.10
C ARG A 95 31.99 -11.80 7.31
N LEU A 96 30.73 -11.36 7.35
CA LEU A 96 30.39 -9.99 7.71
C LEU A 96 30.89 -9.67 9.12
N SER A 97 31.38 -8.44 9.32
CA SER A 97 31.69 -7.92 10.66
C SER A 97 30.44 -7.89 11.54
N PHE A 98 30.65 -7.89 12.86
CA PHE A 98 29.56 -7.91 13.82
C PHE A 98 28.59 -6.72 13.63
N GLU A 99 29.14 -5.52 13.45
CA GLU A 99 28.38 -4.29 13.18
C GLU A 99 27.45 -4.44 11.98
N LYS A 100 27.95 -4.97 10.86
CA LYS A 100 27.16 -5.20 9.65
C LYS A 100 26.03 -6.21 9.88
N LYS A 101 26.24 -7.22 10.72
CA LYS A 101 25.18 -8.17 11.10
C LYS A 101 24.13 -7.56 12.02
N VAL A 102 24.51 -6.61 12.87
CA VAL A 102 23.58 -5.89 13.73
C VAL A 102 22.75 -4.93 12.88
N ALA A 103 23.38 -4.16 11.99
CA ALA A 103 22.69 -3.27 11.05
C ALA A 103 21.64 -4.03 10.21
N LEU A 104 22.04 -5.15 9.58
CA LEU A 104 21.11 -5.97 8.80
C LEU A 104 19.95 -6.53 9.64
N ARG A 105 20.20 -6.94 10.88
CA ARG A 105 19.13 -7.40 11.78
C ARG A 105 18.17 -6.28 12.13
N ASN A 106 18.67 -5.07 12.36
CA ASN A 106 17.84 -3.90 12.67
C ASN A 106 17.00 -3.48 11.46
N GLU A 107 17.60 -3.44 10.27
CA GLU A 107 16.88 -3.17 9.01
C GLU A 107 15.77 -4.21 8.77
N MET A 108 16.07 -5.50 8.94
CA MET A 108 15.09 -6.56 8.78
C MET A 108 13.96 -6.48 9.82
N ARG A 109 14.23 -6.05 11.06
CA ARG A 109 13.20 -5.81 12.07
C ARG A 109 12.32 -4.63 11.67
N TYR A 110 12.93 -3.51 11.28
CA TYR A 110 12.24 -2.31 10.83
C TYR A 110 11.31 -2.60 9.65
N ILE A 111 11.80 -3.32 8.62
CA ILE A 111 10.99 -3.70 7.46
C ILE A 111 9.80 -4.58 7.87
N LYS A 112 10.00 -5.52 8.79
CA LYS A 112 8.92 -6.40 9.29
C LYS A 112 7.87 -5.62 10.06
N GLU A 113 8.29 -4.71 10.93
CA GLU A 113 7.38 -3.85 11.70
C GLU A 113 6.57 -2.95 10.77
N LYS A 114 7.21 -2.31 9.79
CA LYS A 114 6.50 -1.51 8.78
C LYS A 114 5.55 -2.34 7.91
N SER A 115 5.95 -3.53 7.51
CA SER A 115 5.04 -4.44 6.79
C SER A 115 3.84 -4.86 7.63
N LYS A 116 4.06 -5.10 8.94
CA LYS A 116 2.99 -5.44 9.88
C LYS A 116 2.03 -4.27 10.06
N GLU A 117 2.55 -3.06 10.31
CA GLU A 117 1.77 -1.83 10.46
C GLU A 117 0.84 -1.61 9.25
N ILE A 118 1.36 -1.73 8.02
CA ILE A 118 0.55 -1.57 6.80
C ILE A 118 -0.56 -2.64 6.71
N LYS A 119 -0.27 -3.89 7.10
CA LYS A 119 -1.26 -4.97 7.06
C LYS A 119 -2.35 -4.77 8.10
N ASP A 120 -1.97 -4.33 9.30
CA ASP A 120 -2.91 -4.13 10.39
C ASP A 120 -3.83 -2.93 10.10
N GLN A 121 -3.29 -1.81 9.58
CA GLN A 121 -4.10 -0.68 9.08
C GLN A 121 -5.12 -1.11 8.01
N ARG A 122 -4.71 -1.97 7.06
CA ARG A 122 -5.63 -2.48 6.03
C ARG A 122 -6.75 -3.35 6.63
N LYS A 123 -6.42 -4.19 7.62
CA LYS A 123 -7.40 -5.03 8.31
C LYS A 123 -8.38 -4.18 9.12
N GLU A 124 -7.88 -3.23 9.88
CA GLU A 124 -8.71 -2.30 10.66
C GLU A 124 -9.67 -1.54 9.75
N ALA A 125 -9.19 -0.99 8.63
CA ALA A 125 -10.06 -0.33 7.66
C ALA A 125 -11.13 -1.26 7.07
N ALA A 126 -10.79 -2.54 6.81
CA ALA A 126 -11.76 -3.52 6.32
C ALA A 126 -12.82 -3.88 7.37
N VAL A 127 -12.41 -4.07 8.63
CA VAL A 127 -13.31 -4.34 9.75
C VAL A 127 -14.25 -3.16 9.96
N GLN A 128 -13.73 -1.94 9.96
CA GLN A 128 -14.54 -0.72 10.10
C GLN A 128 -15.57 -0.58 8.96
N ARG A 129 -15.17 -0.83 7.71
CA ARG A 129 -16.13 -0.85 6.58
C ARG A 129 -17.19 -1.93 6.73
N HIS A 130 -16.81 -3.11 7.22
CA HIS A 130 -17.76 -4.19 7.45
C HIS A 130 -18.76 -3.85 8.55
N GLN A 131 -18.29 -3.34 9.69
CA GLN A 131 -19.13 -2.89 10.80
C GLN A 131 -20.14 -1.83 10.35
N ARG A 132 -19.70 -0.81 9.60
CA ARG A 132 -20.59 0.20 9.02
C ARG A 132 -21.66 -0.40 8.11
N ARG A 133 -21.30 -1.41 7.31
CA ARG A 133 -22.25 -2.08 6.41
C ARG A 133 -23.30 -2.87 7.21
N VAL A 134 -22.87 -3.59 8.25
CA VAL A 134 -23.76 -4.35 9.13
C VAL A 134 -24.71 -3.39 9.86
N GLU A 135 -24.19 -2.33 10.49
CA GLU A 135 -25.02 -1.34 11.19
C GLU A 135 -26.02 -0.67 10.23
N ASN A 136 -25.60 -0.28 9.03
CA ASN A 136 -26.50 0.31 8.04
C ASN A 136 -27.57 -0.67 7.56
N ALA A 137 -27.23 -1.96 7.43
CA ALA A 137 -28.20 -3.00 7.07
C ALA A 137 -29.21 -3.24 8.20
N GLU A 138 -28.75 -3.30 9.44
CA GLU A 138 -29.61 -3.41 10.63
C GLU A 138 -30.54 -2.20 10.76
N ARG A 139 -30.00 -0.98 10.56
CA ARG A 139 -30.78 0.25 10.56
C ARG A 139 -31.83 0.26 9.45
N ARG A 140 -31.48 -0.22 8.25
CA ARG A 140 -32.42 -0.34 7.14
C ARG A 140 -33.55 -1.31 7.49
N LEU A 141 -33.23 -2.48 8.04
CA LEU A 141 -34.21 -3.49 8.44
C LEU A 141 -35.13 -2.96 9.55
N ALA A 142 -34.57 -2.28 10.56
CA ALA A 142 -35.35 -1.65 11.62
C ALA A 142 -36.26 -0.54 11.09
N ASN A 143 -35.77 0.29 10.17
CA ASN A 143 -36.55 1.33 9.51
C ASN A 143 -37.65 0.74 8.63
N GLU A 144 -37.37 -0.31 7.89
CA GLU A 144 -38.36 -1.02 7.07
C GLU A 144 -39.50 -1.55 7.95
N ARG A 145 -39.18 -2.28 9.03
CA ARG A 145 -40.16 -2.74 10.02
C ARG A 145 -40.95 -1.60 10.67
N ARG A 146 -40.31 -0.47 10.95
CA ARG A 146 -40.96 0.70 11.56
C ARG A 146 -41.83 1.47 10.58
N SER A 147 -41.42 1.55 9.32
CA SER A 147 -42.15 2.23 8.23
C SER A 147 -43.32 1.40 7.70
N GLU A 148 -43.33 0.10 7.99
CA GLU A 148 -44.41 -0.78 7.62
C GLU A 148 -45.70 -0.43 8.38
N ILE A 149 -46.65 0.19 7.67
CA ILE A 149 -47.96 0.53 8.22
C ILE A 149 -48.84 -0.73 8.14
N VAL A 150 -48.99 -1.43 9.27
CA VAL A 150 -49.81 -2.65 9.36
C VAL A 150 -51.22 -2.32 9.86
N GLN A 151 -52.24 -2.89 9.21
CA GLN A 151 -53.61 -2.85 9.73
C GLN A 151 -53.84 -4.00 10.72
N VAL A 152 -54.05 -3.67 12.01
CA VAL A 152 -54.38 -4.68 13.04
C VAL A 152 -55.79 -5.23 12.81
N ILE A 153 -55.89 -6.51 12.44
CA ILE A 153 -57.18 -7.21 12.29
C ILE A 153 -57.59 -7.83 13.64
N LYS A 154 -58.41 -7.12 14.41
CA LYS A 154 -58.89 -7.58 15.72
C LYS A 154 -59.87 -8.77 15.64
N ASN A 155 -60.65 -8.88 14.55
CA ASN A 155 -61.67 -9.93 14.40
C ASN A 155 -61.31 -10.92 13.26
N PRO A 156 -61.08 -12.20 13.55
CA PRO A 156 -60.69 -13.22 12.56
C PRO A 156 -61.81 -13.59 11.58
N ALA A 157 -63.09 -13.38 11.95
CA ALA A 157 -64.22 -13.61 11.05
C ALA A 157 -64.20 -12.67 9.83
N LYS A 158 -63.43 -11.57 9.88
CA LYS A 158 -63.20 -10.69 8.74
C LYS A 158 -62.42 -11.40 7.63
N LEU A 159 -61.33 -12.10 7.97
CA LEU A 159 -60.52 -12.85 7.00
C LEU A 159 -61.31 -13.98 6.34
N LYS A 160 -62.16 -14.67 7.11
CA LYS A 160 -63.00 -15.76 6.61
C LYS A 160 -64.06 -15.29 5.60
N ARG A 161 -64.51 -14.02 5.70
CA ARG A 161 -65.49 -13.41 4.81
C ARG A 161 -64.89 -12.82 3.53
N MET A 162 -63.56 -12.70 3.45
CA MET A 162 -62.90 -12.08 2.28
C MET A 162 -62.81 -13.03 1.09
N LYS A 163 -62.76 -12.46 -0.11
CA LYS A 163 -62.60 -13.23 -1.35
C LYS A 163 -61.21 -13.85 -1.40
N LYS A 164 -61.10 -15.06 -1.97
CA LYS A 164 -59.83 -15.81 -2.10
C LYS A 164 -58.69 -15.02 -2.76
N LYS A 165 -59.00 -14.12 -3.71
CA LYS A 165 -58.00 -13.25 -4.35
C LYS A 165 -57.43 -12.20 -3.40
N GLN A 166 -58.27 -11.60 -2.55
CA GLN A 166 -57.84 -10.61 -1.55
C GLN A 166 -57.02 -11.28 -0.44
N MET A 167 -57.39 -12.50 -0.03
CA MET A 167 -56.61 -13.28 0.93
C MET A 167 -55.19 -13.62 0.45
N ARG A 168 -54.96 -13.73 -0.86
CA ARG A 168 -53.62 -13.94 -1.44
C ARG A 168 -52.77 -12.68 -1.49
N MET A 169 -53.38 -11.49 -1.39
CA MET A 169 -52.70 -10.20 -1.42
C MET A 169 -52.27 -9.73 -0.03
N ILE A 170 -52.76 -10.37 1.04
CA ILE A 170 -52.42 -10.00 2.42
C ILE A 170 -51.12 -10.69 2.81
N GLU A 171 -50.10 -9.90 3.14
CA GLU A 171 -48.92 -10.38 3.86
C GLU A 171 -49.18 -10.32 5.38
N LYS A 172 -48.74 -11.37 6.10
CA LYS A 172 -48.86 -11.41 7.55
C LYS A 172 -47.56 -10.91 8.17
N ARG A 173 -47.68 -9.99 9.12
CA ARG A 173 -46.55 -9.41 9.85
C ARG A 173 -46.79 -9.56 11.34
N ASP A 174 -45.74 -9.96 12.07
CA ASP A 174 -45.82 -10.16 13.52
C ASP A 174 -45.68 -8.82 14.24
N LEU A 175 -46.68 -8.47 15.05
CA LEU A 175 -46.72 -7.23 15.83
C LEU A 175 -46.40 -7.45 17.32
N SER A 176 -45.95 -8.66 17.71
CA SER A 176 -45.73 -9.03 19.12
C SER A 176 -44.72 -8.15 19.85
N GLN A 177 -43.82 -7.47 19.13
CA GLN A 177 -42.80 -6.59 19.69
C GLN A 177 -43.14 -5.09 19.62
N VAL A 178 -44.22 -4.71 18.93
CA VAL A 178 -44.62 -3.31 18.81
C VAL A 178 -45.67 -3.02 19.88
N LYS A 179 -45.32 -2.18 20.86
CA LYS A 179 -46.26 -1.73 21.90
C LYS A 179 -47.28 -0.79 21.26
N VAL A 180 -48.43 -1.34 20.86
CA VAL A 180 -49.58 -0.55 20.41
C VAL A 180 -50.19 0.12 21.64
N VAL A 181 -50.19 1.44 21.67
CA VAL A 181 -50.90 2.28 22.67
C VAL A 181 -52.37 2.31 22.33
#